data_AF-A0A939HVA1-F1
#
_entry.id   AF-A0A939HVA1-F1
#
_cell.length_a   1.000
_cell.length_b   1.000
_cell.length_c   1.000
_cell.angle_alpha   90.00
_cell.angle_beta   90.00
_cell.angle_gamma   90.00
#
_symmetry.space_group_name_H-M   'P 1'
#
loop_
_entity.id
_entity.type
_entity.pdbx_description
1 polymer ?
#
loop_
_entity_poly.entity_id
_entity_poly.type
_entity_poly.pdbx_seq_one_letter_code
_entity_poly.pdbx_strand_id
1 'polypeptide(L)'
;GDLTNLYIGDFDGDGQSDVLRQERGVWDDDDQMTAQILLSQGDGNFNPITLPEDFALKGDFTKLYVGDFNGDGRSDIFRQEKGGWDDDDSLTAHVLLSQGDGNFTRIPLPSSFELKGDFTNLYIGDFNGDDRDDVLRQKKGGWDDDDSLTAHVLLSQGDGNFTRIPLPSSFELSGDLTNLYVEDLNGDGLDEILVQKKHPRGERSRTLRILGSNDGENFTEYLLPSALQFNGDGRKLYIADYDGNGFNNDLLVQSFANEARLYSIDFQSILDASVDQSILNAGDYAALKALHASTSGKRWKNKTGWDFDSETPPSVDAVNGWFGVTVVGNRVTAIDLPSNSLSGTLPSELGDLGKLQQLDLSENSLSNAKYTPKMVSANLGSNLVGFQGNVPEECSRPNHCGLYCDIIRCDRTTILFYWLLTVSGSAIGAAGKIGAS
;
A
#
# COMPACT_ATOMS: atom_id res chain seq x y z
N GLY A 1 7.88 7.43 26.78
CA GLY A 1 8.49 7.59 28.12
C GLY A 1 7.55 7.04 29.16
N ASP A 2 7.94 7.03 30.44
CA ASP A 2 7.12 6.39 31.49
C ASP A 2 5.71 7.02 31.66
N LEU A 3 5.51 8.27 31.22
CA LEU A 3 4.26 9.04 31.37
C LEU A 3 3.70 9.58 30.04
N THR A 4 4.23 9.12 28.90
CA THR A 4 3.86 9.68 27.59
C THR A 4 4.09 8.66 26.49
N ASN A 5 3.07 8.46 25.65
CA ASN A 5 3.18 7.75 24.38
C ASN A 5 3.48 8.77 23.27
N LEU A 6 4.28 8.36 22.29
CA LEU A 6 4.58 9.16 21.11
C LEU A 6 4.19 8.33 19.88
N TYR A 7 3.48 8.97 18.97
CA TYR A 7 3.08 8.42 17.68
C TYR A 7 3.57 9.36 16.59
N ILE A 8 3.97 8.79 15.45
CA ILE A 8 4.54 9.52 14.32
C ILE A 8 3.58 9.38 13.14
N GLY A 9 3.35 10.47 12.42
CA GLY A 9 2.50 10.53 11.24
C GLY A 9 2.61 11.92 10.61
N ASP A 10 2.18 12.08 9.36
CA ASP A 10 2.05 13.38 8.69
C ASP A 10 0.60 13.88 8.87
N PHE A 11 0.31 14.57 9.97
CA PHE A 11 -1.06 14.90 10.33
C PHE A 11 -1.59 16.10 9.54
N ASP A 12 -0.73 16.95 8.98
CA ASP A 12 -1.12 18.11 8.17
C ASP A 12 -0.96 17.95 6.65
N GLY A 13 -0.30 16.87 6.22
CA GLY A 13 -0.17 16.47 4.81
C GLY A 13 0.91 17.26 4.08
N ASP A 14 1.90 17.77 4.82
CA ASP A 14 2.98 18.57 4.26
C ASP A 14 4.18 17.73 3.80
N GLY A 15 4.10 16.40 3.95
CA GLY A 15 5.12 15.43 3.60
C GLY A 15 6.17 15.22 4.69
N GLN A 16 6.01 15.83 5.86
CA GLN A 16 6.93 15.73 6.99
C GLN A 16 6.31 14.94 8.13
N SER A 17 7.15 14.19 8.85
CA SER A 17 6.69 13.47 10.03
C SER A 17 6.49 14.42 11.22
N ASP A 18 5.28 14.44 11.74
CA ASP A 18 4.87 15.10 12.96
C ASP A 18 4.89 14.13 14.16
N VAL A 19 4.58 14.66 15.35
CA VAL A 19 4.52 13.86 16.58
C VAL A 19 3.20 14.08 17.31
N LEU A 20 2.39 13.03 17.44
CA LEU A 20 1.29 12.98 18.40
C LEU A 20 1.82 12.53 19.77
N ARG A 21 1.73 13.43 20.74
CA ARG A 21 2.03 13.19 22.15
C ARG A 21 0.73 12.87 22.90
N GLN A 22 0.73 11.78 23.66
CA GLN A 22 -0.37 11.37 24.50
C GLN A 22 0.09 11.15 25.95
N GLU A 23 -0.61 11.71 26.92
CA GLU A 23 -0.35 11.52 28.35
C GLU A 23 -0.76 10.13 28.84
N ARG A 24 -0.04 9.65 29.86
CA ARG A 24 -0.29 8.37 30.53
C ARG A 24 0.16 8.42 31.98
N GLY A 25 -0.41 7.58 32.84
CA GLY A 25 -0.04 7.46 34.24
C GLY A 25 -0.47 8.70 34.99
N VAL A 26 0.37 9.17 35.92
CA VAL A 26 0.03 10.33 36.76
C VAL A 26 -0.17 11.65 36.01
N TRP A 27 0.20 11.74 34.72
CA TRP A 27 -0.10 12.91 33.88
C TRP A 27 -1.48 12.82 33.25
N ASP A 28 -2.05 11.62 33.11
CA ASP A 28 -3.38 11.38 32.55
C ASP A 28 -4.49 11.41 33.63
N ASP A 29 -4.14 11.79 34.87
CA ASP A 29 -5.04 11.85 36.02
C ASP A 29 -5.90 13.14 36.04
N ASP A 30 -5.69 14.06 35.10
CA ASP A 30 -6.50 15.25 34.88
C ASP A 30 -7.05 15.33 33.44
N ASP A 31 -7.88 16.33 33.14
CA ASP A 31 -8.50 16.53 31.82
C ASP A 31 -7.91 17.77 31.12
N GLN A 32 -6.59 17.98 31.21
CA GLN A 32 -5.93 19.14 30.62
C GLN A 32 -4.72 18.74 29.77
N MET A 33 -4.77 19.03 28.46
CA MET A 33 -3.65 18.81 27.53
C MET A 33 -3.23 17.34 27.43
N THR A 34 -4.21 16.43 27.58
CA THR A 34 -4.00 14.98 27.58
C THR A 34 -3.41 14.48 26.25
N ALA A 35 -3.67 15.18 25.15
CA ALA A 35 -3.05 14.91 23.86
C ALA A 35 -2.72 16.20 23.07
N GLN A 36 -1.61 16.17 22.34
CA GLN A 36 -1.17 17.25 21.46
C GLN A 36 -0.51 16.69 20.20
N ILE A 37 -0.75 17.34 19.06
CA ILE A 37 0.04 17.13 17.85
C ILE A 37 1.10 18.22 17.80
N LEU A 38 2.34 17.81 17.56
CA LEU A 38 3.49 18.67 17.36
C LEU A 38 3.80 18.64 15.85
N LEU A 39 3.30 19.65 15.12
CA LEU A 39 3.52 19.76 13.68
C LEU A 39 4.97 20.17 13.40
N SER A 40 5.67 19.40 12.60
CA SER A 40 7.07 19.61 12.25
C SER A 40 7.23 20.80 11.31
N GLN A 41 8.31 21.56 11.50
CA GLN A 41 8.68 22.64 10.57
C GLN A 41 9.84 22.25 9.65
N GLY A 42 10.32 21.00 9.73
CA GLY A 42 11.47 20.50 8.95
C GLY A 42 12.84 21.00 9.39
N ASP A 43 12.89 21.97 10.31
CA ASP A 43 14.11 22.58 10.83
C ASP A 43 14.43 22.12 12.28
N GLY A 44 13.68 21.13 12.78
CA GLY A 44 13.75 20.62 14.14
C GLY A 44 12.89 21.39 15.16
N ASN A 45 12.16 22.42 14.73
CA ASN A 45 11.13 23.08 15.54
C ASN A 45 9.74 22.47 15.28
N PHE A 46 8.84 22.66 16.25
CA PHE A 46 7.48 22.13 16.19
C PHE A 46 6.44 23.19 16.60
N ASN A 47 5.30 23.18 15.91
CA ASN A 47 4.10 23.94 16.29
C ASN A 47 3.12 23.03 17.04
N PRO A 48 2.89 23.25 18.35
CA PRO A 48 1.95 22.42 19.11
C PRO A 48 0.50 22.80 18.85
N ILE A 49 -0.35 21.79 18.68
CA ILE A 49 -1.81 21.86 18.63
C ILE A 49 -2.34 20.97 19.75
N THR A 50 -3.13 21.54 20.66
CA THR A 50 -3.81 20.76 21.70
C THR A 50 -5.08 20.16 21.13
N LEU A 51 -5.25 18.84 21.29
CA LEU A 51 -6.44 18.15 20.84
C LEU A 51 -7.59 18.32 21.85
N PRO A 52 -8.85 18.37 21.37
CA PRO A 52 -10.02 18.39 22.23
C PRO A 52 -10.10 17.19 23.18
N GLU A 53 -10.44 17.45 24.45
CA GLU A 53 -10.55 16.42 25.49
C GLU A 53 -11.72 15.44 25.24
N ASP A 54 -12.74 15.84 24.47
CA ASP A 54 -13.87 14.98 24.12
C ASP A 54 -13.54 13.87 23.12
N PHE A 55 -12.33 13.90 22.52
CA PHE A 55 -11.75 12.75 21.84
C PHE A 55 -11.30 11.64 22.79
N ALA A 56 -11.20 11.95 24.11
CA ALA A 56 -10.92 10.99 25.16
C ALA A 56 -9.66 10.15 24.87
N LEU A 57 -8.56 10.81 24.51
CA LEU A 57 -7.29 10.18 24.11
C LEU A 57 -6.41 9.85 25.32
N LYS A 58 -7.00 9.38 26.42
CA LYS A 58 -6.29 9.10 27.68
C LYS A 58 -5.45 7.83 27.55
N GLY A 59 -4.13 7.91 27.65
CA GLY A 59 -3.20 6.80 27.38
C GLY A 59 -3.33 5.62 28.36
N ASP A 60 -3.88 5.84 29.56
CA ASP A 60 -4.19 4.74 30.48
C ASP A 60 -5.39 3.90 30.06
N PHE A 61 -6.28 4.47 29.26
CA PHE A 61 -7.53 3.82 28.85
C PHE A 61 -7.69 3.65 27.34
N THR A 62 -6.71 4.08 26.54
CA THR A 62 -6.78 3.97 25.08
C THR A 62 -5.47 3.48 24.47
N LYS A 63 -5.60 2.80 23.33
CA LYS A 63 -4.53 2.56 22.38
C LYS A 63 -4.81 3.40 21.15
N LEU A 64 -3.79 4.07 20.63
CA LEU A 64 -3.86 4.81 19.39
C LEU A 64 -3.03 4.09 18.33
N TYR A 65 -3.53 4.11 17.10
CA TYR A 65 -2.83 3.69 15.91
C TYR A 65 -2.96 4.80 14.88
N VAL A 66 -1.91 5.00 14.08
CA VAL A 66 -1.82 6.08 13.10
C VAL A 66 -1.74 5.46 11.72
N GLY A 67 -2.48 6.02 10.78
CA GLY A 67 -2.53 5.62 9.37
C GLY A 67 -3.46 6.54 8.58
N ASP A 68 -3.37 6.56 7.26
CA ASP A 68 -4.27 7.30 6.35
C ASP A 68 -5.49 6.44 6.02
N PHE A 69 -6.53 6.48 6.87
CA PHE A 69 -7.71 5.64 6.67
C PHE A 69 -8.63 6.17 5.58
N ASN A 70 -8.48 7.43 5.13
CA ASN A 70 -9.34 8.04 4.12
C ASN A 70 -8.68 8.25 2.74
N GLY A 71 -7.39 8.00 2.62
CA GLY A 71 -6.60 8.13 1.39
C GLY A 71 -6.41 9.59 0.97
N ASP A 72 -6.45 10.54 1.92
CA ASP A 72 -6.29 11.96 1.63
C ASP A 72 -4.84 12.46 1.72
N GLY A 73 -3.91 11.54 2.02
CA GLY A 73 -2.49 11.77 2.19
C GLY A 73 -2.10 12.25 3.59
N ARG A 74 -3.04 12.27 4.54
CA ARG A 74 -2.79 12.64 5.93
C ARG A 74 -2.94 11.45 6.85
N SER A 75 -2.08 11.43 7.86
CA SER A 75 -2.20 10.53 8.99
C SER A 75 -3.43 10.88 9.83
N ASP A 76 -4.26 9.88 10.05
CA ASP A 76 -5.42 9.88 10.93
C ASP A 76 -5.12 9.14 12.24
N ILE A 77 -6.11 9.06 13.14
CA ILE A 77 -5.96 8.36 14.42
C ILE A 77 -7.07 7.32 14.59
N PHE A 78 -6.71 6.04 14.65
CA PHE A 78 -7.56 4.99 15.14
C PHE A 78 -7.44 4.89 16.66
N ARG A 79 -8.51 5.22 17.38
CA ARG A 79 -8.60 5.14 18.84
C ARG A 79 -9.35 3.89 19.25
N GLN A 80 -8.76 3.10 20.13
CA GLN A 80 -9.32 1.87 20.69
C GLN A 80 -9.31 1.94 22.23
N GLU A 81 -10.40 1.58 22.88
CA GLU A 81 -10.48 1.52 24.35
C GLU A 81 -9.77 0.27 24.92
N LYS A 82 -9.22 0.42 26.13
CA LYS A 82 -8.56 -0.65 26.89
C LYS A 82 -8.74 -0.43 28.40
N GLY A 83 -8.36 -1.42 29.21
CA GLY A 83 -8.54 -1.37 30.66
C GLY A 83 -10.02 -1.18 31.03
N GLY A 84 -10.29 -0.42 32.09
CA GLY A 84 -11.65 -0.25 32.61
C GLY A 84 -12.63 0.50 31.68
N TRP A 85 -12.18 1.08 30.56
CA TRP A 85 -13.09 1.64 29.55
C TRP A 85 -13.59 0.57 28.57
N ASP A 86 -12.90 -0.57 28.47
CA ASP A 86 -13.23 -1.68 27.57
C ASP A 86 -14.18 -2.72 28.21
N ASP A 87 -14.70 -2.42 29.40
CA ASP A 87 -15.58 -3.31 30.18
C ASP A 87 -17.02 -3.40 29.61
N ASP A 88 -17.36 -2.59 28.62
CA ASP A 88 -18.63 -2.64 27.89
C ASP A 88 -18.43 -2.73 26.36
N ASP A 89 -19.53 -2.87 25.61
CA ASP A 89 -19.52 -3.06 24.16
C ASP A 89 -19.96 -1.80 23.38
N SER A 90 -19.96 -0.62 24.01
CA SER A 90 -20.49 0.62 23.44
C SER A 90 -19.38 1.61 23.10
N LEU A 91 -19.25 1.98 21.82
CA LEU A 91 -18.29 3.01 21.35
C LEU A 91 -16.83 2.70 21.70
N THR A 92 -16.48 1.41 21.71
CA THR A 92 -15.14 0.91 22.10
C THR A 92 -14.02 1.35 21.14
N ALA A 93 -14.35 1.90 19.97
CA ALA A 93 -13.37 2.46 19.04
C ALA A 93 -13.95 3.54 18.13
N HIS A 94 -13.07 4.43 17.66
CA HIS A 94 -13.37 5.50 16.70
C HIS A 94 -12.18 5.73 15.78
N VAL A 95 -12.44 6.25 14.59
CA VAL A 95 -11.43 6.90 13.75
C VAL A 95 -11.60 8.41 13.86
N LEU A 96 -10.49 9.12 14.01
CA LEU A 96 -10.41 10.58 13.94
C LEU A 96 -9.71 10.92 12.62
N LEU A 97 -10.47 11.40 11.64
CA LEU A 97 -9.93 11.79 10.33
C LEU A 97 -9.37 13.21 10.38
N SER A 98 -8.08 13.38 10.12
CA SER A 98 -7.40 14.67 10.16
C SER A 98 -7.99 15.61 9.11
N GLN A 99 -8.05 16.91 9.45
CA GLN A 99 -8.36 17.98 8.51
C GLN A 99 -7.12 18.83 8.17
N GLY A 100 -5.97 18.44 8.71
CA GLY A 100 -4.65 19.06 8.54
C GLY A 100 -4.45 20.43 9.19
N ASP A 101 -5.40 20.88 9.99
CA ASP A 101 -5.30 22.14 10.75
C ASP A 101 -5.41 21.91 12.27
N GLY A 102 -5.28 20.65 12.69
CA GLY A 102 -5.50 20.23 14.07
C GLY A 102 -6.93 19.84 14.41
N ASN A 103 -7.88 20.04 13.50
CA ASN A 103 -9.24 19.53 13.66
C ASN A 103 -9.36 18.10 13.12
N PHE A 104 -10.31 17.36 13.69
CA PHE A 104 -10.59 15.98 13.30
C PHE A 104 -12.09 15.74 13.13
N THR A 105 -12.44 14.96 12.13
CA THR A 105 -13.77 14.39 11.98
C THR A 105 -13.83 13.05 12.72
N ARG A 106 -14.61 12.96 13.78
CA ARG A 106 -14.77 11.72 14.57
C ARG A 106 -15.82 10.81 13.97
N ILE A 107 -15.44 9.55 13.74
CA ILE A 107 -16.30 8.51 13.18
C ILE A 107 -16.35 7.31 14.15
N PRO A 108 -17.52 6.98 14.72
CA PRO A 108 -17.65 5.84 15.62
C PRO A 108 -17.64 4.52 14.86
N LEU A 109 -16.93 3.53 15.41
CA LEU A 109 -16.91 2.17 14.87
C LEU A 109 -17.92 1.27 15.58
N PRO A 110 -18.59 0.36 14.84
CA PRO A 110 -19.57 -0.54 15.43
C PRO A 110 -18.88 -1.61 16.29
N SER A 111 -19.56 -2.01 17.36
CA SER A 111 -19.08 -3.05 18.28
C SER A 111 -18.95 -4.44 17.62
N SER A 112 -19.61 -4.65 16.48
CA SER A 112 -19.49 -5.86 15.67
C SER A 112 -18.08 -6.12 15.12
N PHE A 113 -17.16 -5.14 15.17
CA PHE A 113 -15.76 -5.33 14.82
C PHE A 113 -14.92 -5.95 15.95
N GLU A 114 -15.49 -6.12 17.14
CA GLU A 114 -14.85 -6.83 18.26
C GLU A 114 -13.44 -6.27 18.57
N LEU A 115 -13.33 -4.95 18.66
CA LEU A 115 -12.06 -4.22 18.77
C LEU A 115 -11.55 -4.07 20.21
N LYS A 116 -12.00 -4.87 21.18
CA LYS A 116 -11.62 -4.67 22.60
C LYS A 116 -10.10 -4.65 22.81
N GLY A 117 -9.54 -3.53 23.26
CA GLY A 117 -8.08 -3.32 23.29
C GLY A 117 -7.33 -4.23 24.25
N ASP A 118 -7.97 -4.72 25.32
CA ASP A 118 -7.31 -5.67 26.24
C ASP A 118 -7.14 -7.05 25.61
N PHE A 119 -8.02 -7.41 24.68
CA PHE A 119 -8.12 -8.74 24.08
C PHE A 119 -7.76 -8.77 22.59
N THR A 120 -7.26 -7.65 22.05
CA THR A 120 -6.85 -7.57 20.64
C THR A 120 -5.51 -6.87 20.43
N ASN A 121 -4.83 -7.30 19.36
CA ASN A 121 -3.77 -6.53 18.71
C ASN A 121 -4.33 -6.01 17.39
N LEU A 122 -4.04 -4.75 17.07
CA LEU A 122 -4.31 -4.18 15.75
C LEU A 122 -2.97 -3.88 15.06
N TYR A 123 -2.94 -4.11 13.75
CA TYR A 123 -1.83 -3.75 12.87
C TYR A 123 -2.43 -2.95 11.72
N ILE A 124 -1.75 -1.88 11.34
CA ILE A 124 -2.17 -0.95 10.29
C ILE A 124 -1.32 -1.21 9.07
N GLY A 125 -1.93 -1.13 7.89
CA GLY A 125 -1.26 -1.28 6.60
C GLY A 125 -2.26 -1.35 5.45
N ASP A 126 -1.81 -1.13 4.23
CA ASP A 126 -2.65 -1.20 3.02
C ASP A 126 -2.67 -2.64 2.47
N PHE A 127 -3.69 -3.44 2.84
CA PHE A 127 -3.73 -4.85 2.44
C PHE A 127 -4.37 -5.07 1.07
N ASN A 128 -5.00 -4.04 0.48
CA ASN A 128 -5.73 -4.15 -0.78
C ASN A 128 -5.23 -3.24 -1.90
N GLY A 129 -4.25 -2.38 -1.62
CA GLY A 129 -3.54 -1.55 -2.59
C GLY A 129 -4.38 -0.39 -3.06
N ASP A 130 -5.33 0.07 -2.22
CA ASP A 130 -6.20 1.19 -2.56
C ASP A 130 -5.68 2.55 -2.04
N ASP A 131 -4.42 2.58 -1.60
CA ASP A 131 -3.70 3.70 -1.01
C ASP A 131 -4.35 4.20 0.29
N ARG A 132 -5.12 3.34 0.97
CA ARG A 132 -5.69 3.61 2.30
C ARG A 132 -5.18 2.57 3.29
N ASP A 133 -4.90 3.04 4.49
CA ASP A 133 -4.57 2.15 5.58
C ASP A 133 -5.80 1.37 6.05
N ASP A 134 -5.62 0.07 6.20
CA ASP A 134 -6.59 -0.88 6.71
C ASP A 134 -6.20 -1.34 8.13
N VAL A 135 -6.99 -2.27 8.69
CA VAL A 135 -6.71 -2.82 10.03
C VAL A 135 -6.75 -4.34 10.03
N LEU A 136 -5.60 -4.97 10.31
CA LEU A 136 -5.55 -6.36 10.72
C LEU A 136 -5.84 -6.46 12.22
N ARG A 137 -6.95 -7.14 12.57
CA ARG A 137 -7.36 -7.36 13.95
C ARG A 137 -7.12 -8.80 14.38
N GLN A 138 -6.37 -8.96 15.45
CA GLN A 138 -5.93 -10.25 16.00
C GLN A 138 -6.41 -10.45 17.45
N LYS A 139 -6.97 -11.61 17.79
CA LYS A 139 -7.35 -11.98 19.18
C LYS A 139 -6.09 -12.27 20.00
N LYS A 140 -6.14 -11.98 21.30
CA LYS A 140 -5.12 -12.36 22.30
C LYS A 140 -5.75 -12.56 23.68
N GLY A 141 -4.99 -13.14 24.62
CA GLY A 141 -5.47 -13.44 25.97
C GLY A 141 -6.70 -14.34 25.96
N GLY A 142 -7.65 -14.09 26.88
CA GLY A 142 -8.85 -14.95 27.01
C GLY A 142 -9.83 -14.94 25.83
N TRP A 143 -9.61 -14.12 24.80
CA TRP A 143 -10.36 -14.21 23.53
C TRP A 143 -9.72 -15.17 22.53
N ASP A 144 -8.48 -15.57 22.78
CA ASP A 144 -7.65 -16.41 21.92
C ASP A 144 -7.66 -17.88 22.39
N ASP A 145 -8.61 -18.25 23.23
CA ASP A 145 -8.77 -19.60 23.80
C ASP A 145 -9.44 -20.59 22.81
N ASP A 146 -9.82 -20.12 21.61
CA ASP A 146 -10.37 -20.95 20.53
C ASP A 146 -9.61 -20.75 19.20
N ASP A 147 -9.55 -21.80 18.38
CA ASP A 147 -8.82 -21.78 17.10
C ASP A 147 -9.64 -21.15 15.94
N SER A 148 -10.67 -20.35 16.25
CA SER A 148 -11.63 -19.86 15.24
C SER A 148 -11.67 -18.34 15.14
N LEU A 149 -11.59 -17.82 13.90
CA LEU A 149 -11.63 -16.38 13.61
C LEU A 149 -10.63 -15.58 14.47
N THR A 150 -9.45 -16.15 14.71
CA THR A 150 -8.40 -15.56 15.55
C THR A 150 -7.88 -14.24 14.97
N ALA A 151 -7.98 -14.06 13.65
CA ALA A 151 -7.72 -12.78 12.99
C ALA A 151 -8.61 -12.54 11.76
N HIS A 152 -8.80 -11.27 11.41
CA HIS A 152 -9.43 -10.82 10.17
C HIS A 152 -8.94 -9.41 9.81
N VAL A 153 -9.09 -9.03 8.54
CA VAL A 153 -8.80 -7.68 8.05
C VAL A 153 -10.09 -6.86 8.01
N LEU A 154 -9.97 -5.58 8.32
CA LEU A 154 -11.00 -4.56 8.17
C LEU A 154 -10.50 -3.60 7.10
N LEU A 155 -11.04 -3.71 5.88
CA LEU A 155 -10.67 -2.87 4.74
C LEU A 155 -11.37 -1.51 4.84
N SER A 156 -10.61 -0.42 4.83
CA SER A 156 -11.17 0.92 4.90
C SER A 156 -12.03 1.23 3.67
N GLN A 157 -13.13 1.93 3.88
CA GLN A 157 -13.98 2.44 2.81
C GLN A 157 -13.76 3.94 2.55
N GLY A 158 -12.83 4.56 3.28
CA GLY A 158 -12.43 5.96 3.17
C GLY A 158 -13.42 6.97 3.75
N ASP A 159 -14.59 6.51 4.18
CA ASP A 159 -15.60 7.29 4.88
C ASP A 159 -15.64 6.97 6.38
N GLY A 160 -14.58 6.34 6.89
CA GLY A 160 -14.45 5.83 8.26
C GLY A 160 -15.25 4.56 8.55
N ASN A 161 -15.92 3.96 7.56
CA ASN A 161 -16.44 2.59 7.66
C ASN A 161 -15.41 1.57 7.17
N PHE A 162 -15.59 0.31 7.58
CA PHE A 162 -14.72 -0.79 7.19
C PHE A 162 -15.52 -2.01 6.71
N THR A 163 -14.96 -2.74 5.76
CA THR A 163 -15.46 -4.03 5.28
C THR A 163 -14.63 -5.15 5.88
N ARG A 164 -15.27 -6.11 6.54
CA ARG A 164 -14.57 -7.23 7.17
C ARG A 164 -14.25 -8.33 6.15
N ILE A 165 -12.97 -8.66 6.01
CA ILE A 165 -12.46 -9.74 5.18
C ILE A 165 -11.87 -10.85 6.07
N PRO A 166 -12.36 -12.10 5.97
CA PRO A 166 -11.83 -13.21 6.75
C PRO A 166 -10.45 -13.64 6.24
N LEU A 167 -9.54 -13.95 7.16
CA LEU A 167 -8.31 -14.67 6.81
C LEU A 167 -8.56 -16.18 6.77
N PRO A 168 -7.77 -16.96 6.00
CA PRO A 168 -8.01 -18.39 5.87
C PRO A 168 -7.87 -19.13 7.21
N SER A 169 -8.83 -20.00 7.52
CA SER A 169 -8.95 -20.69 8.81
C SER A 169 -7.89 -21.75 9.08
N SER A 170 -7.05 -22.09 8.09
CA SER A 170 -5.89 -22.96 8.27
C SER A 170 -4.77 -22.31 9.07
N PHE A 171 -4.86 -21.02 9.38
CA PHE A 171 -3.79 -20.24 10.00
C PHE A 171 -4.04 -19.99 11.48
N GLU A 172 -3.05 -20.36 12.27
CA GLU A 172 -2.96 -20.00 13.68
C GLU A 172 -2.35 -18.60 13.77
N LEU A 173 -3.21 -17.59 13.80
CA LEU A 173 -2.86 -16.18 14.03
C LEU A 173 -3.23 -15.78 15.46
N SER A 174 -3.14 -16.71 16.41
CA SER A 174 -3.32 -16.42 17.83
C SER A 174 -2.28 -15.39 18.28
N GLY A 175 -2.71 -14.28 18.88
CA GLY A 175 -1.82 -13.22 19.37
C GLY A 175 -0.96 -13.65 20.55
N ASP A 176 -1.42 -14.66 21.30
CA ASP A 176 -0.64 -15.28 22.37
C ASP A 176 0.49 -16.16 21.80
N LEU A 177 0.30 -16.69 20.58
CA LEU A 177 1.19 -17.66 19.96
C LEU A 177 1.95 -17.11 18.73
N THR A 178 1.74 -15.86 18.32
CA THR A 178 2.40 -15.29 17.13
C THR A 178 2.85 -13.84 17.29
N ASN A 179 4.02 -13.52 16.73
CA ASN A 179 4.43 -12.15 16.41
C ASN A 179 4.07 -11.90 14.95
N LEU A 180 3.40 -10.79 14.66
CA LEU A 180 3.10 -10.36 13.30
C LEU A 180 3.88 -9.08 12.99
N TYR A 181 4.27 -8.93 11.72
CA TYR A 181 4.87 -7.73 11.15
C TYR A 181 4.13 -7.44 9.84
N VAL A 182 3.74 -6.20 9.62
CA VAL A 182 2.96 -5.74 8.46
C VAL A 182 3.78 -4.67 7.76
N GLU A 183 4.16 -4.94 6.51
CA GLU A 183 4.97 -4.07 5.64
C GLU A 183 4.82 -4.54 4.18
N ASP A 184 5.01 -3.65 3.21
CA ASP A 184 5.23 -3.99 1.80
C ASP A 184 6.62 -4.64 1.64
N LEU A 185 6.66 -5.98 1.78
CA LEU A 185 7.90 -6.75 1.78
C LEU A 185 8.42 -6.96 0.35
N ASN A 186 7.54 -6.90 -0.64
CA ASN A 186 7.86 -7.25 -2.02
C ASN A 186 7.99 -6.02 -2.95
N GLY A 187 7.51 -4.85 -2.51
CA GLY A 187 7.57 -3.57 -3.21
C GLY A 187 6.45 -3.33 -4.21
N ASP A 188 5.33 -4.06 -4.15
CA ASP A 188 4.21 -3.91 -5.07
C ASP A 188 3.12 -2.95 -4.59
N GLY A 189 3.29 -2.39 -3.39
CA GLY A 189 2.33 -1.48 -2.77
C GLY A 189 1.25 -2.18 -1.95
N LEU A 190 1.30 -3.51 -1.81
CA LEU A 190 0.45 -4.26 -0.88
C LEU A 190 1.24 -4.64 0.35
N ASP A 191 0.67 -4.41 1.53
CA ASP A 191 1.29 -4.84 2.77
C ASP A 191 1.11 -6.35 2.99
N GLU A 192 2.22 -7.03 3.23
CA GLU A 192 2.27 -8.43 3.61
C GLU A 192 2.27 -8.62 5.12
N ILE A 193 1.74 -9.75 5.58
CA ILE A 193 1.82 -10.15 6.98
C ILE A 193 2.90 -11.22 7.15
N LEU A 194 4.04 -10.85 7.74
CA LEU A 194 5.04 -11.81 8.19
C LEU A 194 4.64 -12.39 9.55
N VAL A 195 4.42 -13.69 9.59
CA VAL A 195 3.99 -14.43 10.78
C VAL A 195 5.17 -15.20 11.38
N GLN A 196 5.41 -15.00 12.67
CA GLN A 196 6.39 -15.75 13.46
C GLN A 196 5.74 -16.39 14.68
N LYS A 197 5.62 -17.72 14.72
CA LYS A 197 5.11 -18.41 15.91
C LYS A 197 6.07 -18.31 17.12
N LYS A 198 5.50 -17.97 18.29
CA LYS A 198 6.05 -18.07 19.65
C LYS A 198 5.70 -19.48 20.14
N HIS A 199 6.68 -20.32 20.49
CA HIS A 199 6.42 -21.74 20.75
C HIS A 199 6.99 -22.17 22.09
N PRO A 200 6.21 -22.82 22.98
CA PRO A 200 6.74 -23.34 24.24
C PRO A 200 7.78 -24.43 23.95
N ARG A 201 8.94 -24.28 24.60
CA ARG A 201 10.12 -25.16 24.60
C ARG A 201 9.86 -26.61 24.13
N GLY A 202 10.38 -26.98 22.95
CA GLY A 202 10.62 -28.39 22.61
C GLY A 202 10.54 -28.75 21.14
N GLU A 203 9.73 -28.04 20.34
CA GLU A 203 9.62 -28.30 18.91
C GLU A 203 10.48 -27.33 18.09
N ARG A 204 11.25 -27.91 17.16
CA ARG A 204 12.04 -27.18 16.15
C ARG A 204 11.18 -26.88 14.91
N SER A 205 9.90 -26.54 15.10
CA SER A 205 9.01 -26.36 13.98
C SER A 205 9.36 -25.09 13.19
N ARG A 206 9.08 -25.14 11.90
CA ARG A 206 9.42 -24.14 10.89
C ARG A 206 8.34 -23.06 10.91
N THR A 207 8.60 -21.90 11.49
CA THR A 207 7.56 -20.95 11.91
C THR A 207 7.38 -19.71 11.06
N LEU A 208 8.37 -19.29 10.25
CA LEU A 208 8.20 -18.07 9.45
C LEU A 208 7.36 -18.34 8.20
N ARG A 209 6.34 -17.51 8.03
CA ARG A 209 5.38 -17.49 6.92
C ARG A 209 5.09 -16.08 6.51
N ILE A 210 4.68 -15.91 5.26
CA ILE A 210 4.12 -14.66 4.76
C ILE A 210 2.68 -14.94 4.38
N LEU A 211 1.78 -14.04 4.71
CA LEU A 211 0.46 -13.96 4.11
C LEU A 211 0.47 -12.75 3.17
N GLY A 212 0.38 -13.02 1.87
CA GLY A 212 0.27 -11.97 0.84
C GLY A 212 -1.14 -11.89 0.29
N SER A 213 -1.58 -10.67 0.01
CA SER A 213 -2.85 -10.39 -0.64
C SER A 213 -2.71 -10.61 -2.16
N ASN A 214 -3.57 -11.44 -2.76
CA ASN A 214 -3.47 -11.76 -4.19
C ASN A 214 -4.23 -10.78 -5.09
N ASP A 215 -5.28 -10.19 -4.54
CA ASP A 215 -6.31 -9.42 -5.23
C ASP A 215 -7.01 -8.41 -4.29
N GLY A 216 -6.39 -8.11 -3.15
CA GLY A 216 -6.93 -7.22 -2.12
C GLY A 216 -7.98 -7.84 -1.20
N GLU A 217 -8.50 -9.04 -1.50
CA GLU A 217 -9.55 -9.67 -0.69
C GLU A 217 -9.20 -11.12 -0.29
N ASN A 218 -8.23 -11.76 -0.95
CA ASN A 218 -7.81 -13.13 -0.69
C ASN A 218 -6.33 -13.20 -0.30
N PHE A 219 -6.05 -13.87 0.82
CA PHE A 219 -4.69 -14.04 1.33
C PHE A 219 -4.15 -15.45 1.07
N THR A 220 -2.90 -15.54 0.63
CA THR A 220 -2.18 -16.80 0.43
C THR A 220 -0.97 -16.92 1.36
N GLU A 221 -0.75 -18.12 1.89
CA GLU A 221 0.41 -18.42 2.74
C GLU A 221 1.62 -18.87 1.92
N TYR A 222 2.78 -18.32 2.29
CA TYR A 222 4.06 -18.63 1.70
C TYR A 222 5.08 -19.03 2.76
N LEU A 223 5.86 -20.07 2.44
CA LEU A 223 6.92 -20.58 3.28
C LEU A 223 8.23 -19.85 2.99
N LEU A 224 8.81 -19.22 4.02
CA LEU A 224 10.17 -18.70 3.86
C LEU A 224 11.22 -19.83 3.70
N PRO A 225 12.35 -19.55 3.03
CA PRO A 225 13.46 -20.50 2.88
C PRO A 225 13.88 -21.11 4.22
N SER A 226 14.36 -22.35 4.19
CA SER A 226 14.75 -23.11 5.38
C SER A 226 15.79 -22.41 6.28
N ALA A 227 16.64 -21.55 5.70
CA ALA A 227 17.61 -20.74 6.42
C ALA A 227 16.98 -19.72 7.39
N LEU A 228 15.73 -19.32 7.13
CA LEU A 228 14.97 -18.34 7.91
C LEU A 228 13.93 -18.99 8.84
N GLN A 229 13.89 -20.32 8.90
CA GLN A 229 12.92 -21.01 9.74
C GLN A 229 13.38 -21.05 11.20
N PHE A 230 13.04 -20.01 11.98
CA PHE A 230 13.33 -19.89 13.41
C PHE A 230 12.16 -19.32 14.22
N ASN A 231 12.06 -19.71 15.49
CA ASN A 231 10.99 -19.33 16.41
C ASN A 231 11.20 -17.96 17.08
N GLY A 232 10.11 -17.38 17.59
CA GLY A 232 10.09 -16.08 18.28
C GLY A 232 10.58 -16.11 19.74
N ASP A 233 10.82 -17.28 20.32
CA ASP A 233 11.24 -17.45 21.72
C ASP A 233 12.71 -17.08 21.93
N GLY A 234 12.99 -15.77 22.00
CA GLY A 234 14.30 -15.21 22.31
C GLY A 234 15.08 -14.67 21.11
N ARG A 235 14.49 -14.73 19.90
CA ARG A 235 15.04 -14.06 18.72
C ARG A 235 14.17 -12.87 18.34
N LYS A 236 14.78 -11.70 18.20
CA LYS A 236 14.09 -10.52 17.69
C LYS A 236 14.26 -10.41 16.20
N LEU A 237 13.21 -9.94 15.56
CA LEU A 237 13.15 -9.70 14.13
C LEU A 237 12.99 -8.21 13.90
N TYR A 238 13.78 -7.68 12.98
CA TYR A 238 13.65 -6.31 12.52
C TYR A 238 13.61 -6.34 11.00
N ILE A 239 12.67 -5.61 10.43
CA ILE A 239 12.45 -5.46 8.99
C ILE A 239 12.71 -3.99 8.68
N ALA A 240 13.54 -3.72 7.68
CA ALA A 240 13.82 -2.38 7.18
C ALA A 240 14.58 -2.48 5.85
N ASP A 241 14.74 -1.37 5.15
CA ASP A 241 15.69 -1.20 4.06
C ASP A 241 17.12 -0.97 4.60
N TYR A 242 17.91 -2.03 4.81
CA TYR A 242 19.28 -1.92 5.32
C TYR A 242 20.31 -1.71 4.21
N ASP A 243 20.00 -2.05 2.96
CA ASP A 243 20.88 -1.89 1.81
C ASP A 243 20.63 -0.58 1.02
N GLY A 244 19.55 0.14 1.31
CA GLY A 244 19.18 1.42 0.72
C GLY A 244 18.52 1.31 -0.65
N ASN A 245 17.90 0.16 -0.96
CA ASN A 245 17.26 -0.10 -2.25
C ASN A 245 15.81 0.43 -2.34
N GLY A 246 15.26 0.98 -1.26
CA GLY A 246 13.91 1.53 -1.16
C GLY A 246 12.83 0.52 -0.78
N PHE A 247 13.19 -0.74 -0.48
CA PHE A 247 12.27 -1.80 -0.11
C PHE A 247 12.56 -2.31 1.30
N ASN A 248 11.53 -2.48 2.13
CA ASN A 248 11.65 -3.04 3.47
C ASN A 248 11.80 -4.57 3.43
N ASN A 249 12.74 -5.07 2.62
CA ASN A 249 12.92 -6.49 2.33
C ASN A 249 14.12 -7.13 3.05
N ASP A 250 14.83 -6.37 3.89
CA ASP A 250 15.92 -6.89 4.68
C ASP A 250 15.49 -7.29 6.09
N LEU A 251 15.91 -8.49 6.48
CA LEU A 251 15.56 -9.12 7.73
C LEU A 251 16.78 -9.21 8.64
N LEU A 252 16.81 -8.39 9.69
CA LEU A 252 17.82 -8.49 10.74
C LEU A 252 17.32 -9.41 11.87
N VAL A 253 17.96 -10.56 12.00
CA VAL A 253 17.61 -11.61 12.97
C VAL A 253 18.60 -11.60 14.13
N GLN A 254 18.19 -11.04 15.26
CA GLN A 254 18.97 -11.10 16.49
C GLN A 254 18.77 -12.46 17.16
N SER A 255 19.77 -13.34 17.08
CA SER A 255 19.68 -14.71 17.61
C SER A 255 20.13 -14.82 19.07
N PHE A 256 21.09 -13.97 19.48
CA PHE A 256 21.64 -13.88 20.83
C PHE A 256 21.96 -12.42 21.15
N ALA A 257 22.20 -12.10 22.43
CA ALA A 257 22.40 -10.72 22.89
C ALA A 257 23.43 -9.90 22.08
N ASN A 258 24.44 -10.55 21.49
CA ASN A 258 25.55 -9.90 20.79
C ASN A 258 25.71 -10.31 19.31
N GLU A 259 24.80 -11.11 18.73
CA GLU A 259 24.89 -11.55 17.32
C GLU A 259 23.55 -11.33 16.62
N ALA A 260 23.60 -10.61 15.51
CA ALA A 260 22.50 -10.46 14.57
C ALA A 260 22.96 -10.82 13.16
N ARG A 261 22.09 -11.48 12.40
CA ARG A 261 22.33 -11.83 11.00
C ARG A 261 21.37 -11.05 10.13
N LEU A 262 21.90 -10.38 9.12
CA LEU A 262 21.12 -9.68 8.11
C LEU A 262 20.90 -10.62 6.91
N TYR A 263 19.66 -10.69 6.45
CA TYR A 263 19.27 -11.41 5.25
C TYR A 263 18.54 -10.45 4.34
N SER A 264 19.00 -10.30 3.10
CA SER A 264 18.21 -9.66 2.06
C SER A 264 17.39 -10.75 1.35
N ILE A 265 16.08 -10.54 1.26
CA ILE A 265 15.14 -11.54 0.79
C ILE A 265 14.42 -10.98 -0.43
N ASP A 266 14.51 -11.70 -1.55
CA ASP A 266 13.63 -11.46 -2.69
C ASP A 266 12.27 -12.12 -2.39
N PHE A 267 11.41 -11.36 -1.70
CA PHE A 267 10.08 -11.79 -1.32
C PHE A 267 9.20 -12.05 -2.55
N GLN A 268 9.32 -11.24 -3.61
CA GLN A 268 8.58 -11.43 -4.85
C GLN A 268 8.86 -12.81 -5.45
N SER A 269 10.12 -13.23 -5.54
CA SER A 269 10.46 -14.57 -6.05
C SER A 269 9.84 -15.70 -5.22
N ILE A 270 9.65 -15.50 -3.92
CA ILE A 270 8.99 -16.47 -3.04
C ILE A 270 7.49 -16.52 -3.36
N LEU A 271 6.83 -15.37 -3.47
CA LEU A 271 5.42 -15.27 -3.83
C LEU A 271 5.17 -15.94 -5.19
N ASP A 272 5.97 -15.59 -6.20
CA ASP A 272 5.87 -16.07 -7.59
C ASP A 272 6.12 -17.58 -7.75
N ALA A 273 7.00 -18.17 -6.94
CA ALA A 273 7.36 -19.59 -7.03
C ALA A 273 6.24 -20.54 -6.57
N SER A 274 5.24 -20.00 -5.88
CA SER A 274 4.10 -20.72 -5.28
C SER A 274 2.78 -20.46 -5.98
N VAL A 275 2.72 -19.48 -6.87
CA VAL A 275 1.56 -19.31 -7.75
C VAL A 275 1.64 -20.35 -8.87
N ASP A 276 0.50 -20.94 -9.23
CA ASP A 276 0.41 -21.71 -10.46
C ASP A 276 0.65 -20.78 -11.64
N GLN A 277 1.91 -20.68 -12.09
CA GLN A 277 2.33 -19.85 -13.21
C GLN A 277 1.69 -20.26 -14.54
N SER A 278 0.85 -21.30 -14.57
CA SER A 278 0.07 -21.64 -15.74
C SER A 278 -1.18 -20.75 -15.91
N ILE A 279 -1.62 -20.02 -14.88
CA ILE A 279 -2.80 -19.14 -14.90
C ILE A 279 -2.40 -17.68 -14.68
N LEU A 280 -3.01 -16.75 -15.42
CA LEU A 280 -2.76 -15.31 -15.29
C LEU A 280 -3.15 -14.82 -13.89
N ASN A 281 -2.38 -13.86 -13.33
CA ASN A 281 -2.74 -13.16 -12.11
C ASN A 281 -4.15 -12.54 -12.21
N ALA A 282 -4.92 -12.62 -11.13
CA ALA A 282 -6.32 -12.18 -11.11
C ALA A 282 -6.48 -10.65 -11.22
N GLY A 283 -5.61 -9.89 -10.55
CA GLY A 283 -5.53 -8.43 -10.67
C GLY A 283 -5.18 -8.01 -12.09
N ASP A 284 -4.17 -8.64 -12.71
CA ASP A 284 -3.82 -8.37 -14.10
C ASP A 284 -4.98 -8.69 -15.07
N TYR A 285 -5.72 -9.79 -14.84
CA TYR A 285 -6.92 -10.11 -15.61
C TYR A 285 -8.02 -9.06 -15.43
N ALA A 286 -8.24 -8.58 -14.21
CA ALA A 286 -9.21 -7.52 -13.89
C ALA A 286 -8.83 -6.20 -14.57
N ALA A 287 -7.56 -5.80 -14.52
CA ALA A 287 -7.03 -4.61 -15.18
C ALA A 287 -7.20 -4.67 -16.71
N LEU A 288 -6.89 -5.81 -17.35
CA LEU A 288 -7.13 -6.01 -18.78
C LEU A 288 -8.63 -5.96 -19.12
N LYS A 289 -9.50 -6.54 -18.27
CA LYS A 289 -10.96 -6.49 -18.42
C LYS A 289 -11.47 -5.05 -18.33
N ALA A 290 -10.98 -4.28 -17.36
CA ALA A 290 -11.31 -2.87 -17.17
C ALA A 290 -10.85 -2.02 -18.36
N LEU A 291 -9.65 -2.25 -18.90
CA LEU A 291 -9.15 -1.56 -20.10
C LEU A 291 -10.05 -1.82 -21.30
N HIS A 292 -10.40 -3.09 -21.53
CA HIS A 292 -11.29 -3.47 -22.63
C HIS A 292 -12.69 -2.87 -22.46
N ALA A 293 -13.24 -2.84 -21.24
CA ALA A 293 -14.56 -2.27 -20.97
C ALA A 293 -14.59 -0.74 -21.15
N SER A 294 -13.64 -0.02 -20.55
CA SER A 294 -13.57 1.45 -20.51
C SER A 294 -13.24 2.09 -21.86
N THR A 295 -12.52 1.37 -22.73
CA THR A 295 -12.08 1.89 -24.03
C THR A 295 -12.86 1.35 -25.23
N SER A 296 -14.11 0.94 -24.99
CA SER A 296 -15.03 0.44 -26.02
C SER A 296 -14.53 -0.80 -26.76
N GLY A 297 -13.99 -1.78 -26.04
CA GLY A 297 -13.39 -3.04 -26.50
C GLY A 297 -14.07 -3.74 -27.68
N LYS A 298 -15.41 -3.74 -27.69
CA LYS A 298 -16.20 -4.31 -28.79
C LYS A 298 -15.90 -3.68 -30.16
N ARG A 299 -15.43 -2.43 -30.19
CA ARG A 299 -15.11 -1.61 -31.37
C ARG A 299 -13.62 -1.53 -31.71
N TRP A 300 -12.75 -2.18 -30.93
CA TRP A 300 -11.33 -2.25 -31.25
C TRP A 300 -11.12 -2.90 -32.62
N LYS A 301 -10.11 -2.44 -33.35
CA LYS A 301 -9.78 -2.93 -34.69
C LYS A 301 -9.27 -4.37 -34.65
N ASN A 302 -8.37 -4.65 -33.72
CA ASN A 302 -7.89 -5.98 -33.37
C ASN A 302 -8.16 -6.25 -31.89
N LYS A 303 -8.93 -7.31 -31.63
CA LYS A 303 -9.34 -7.75 -30.29
C LYS A 303 -9.15 -9.24 -30.12
N THR A 304 -8.28 -9.85 -30.94
CA THR A 304 -7.99 -11.28 -30.83
C THR A 304 -7.55 -11.61 -29.41
N GLY A 305 -8.26 -12.53 -28.77
CA GLY A 305 -7.99 -12.98 -27.40
C GLY A 305 -8.64 -12.13 -26.30
N TRP A 306 -9.05 -10.88 -26.56
CA TRP A 306 -9.64 -9.98 -25.56
C TRP A 306 -11.12 -10.29 -25.25
N ASP A 307 -11.44 -11.58 -25.11
CA ASP A 307 -12.78 -12.08 -24.81
C ASP A 307 -12.88 -12.44 -23.31
N PHE A 308 -13.64 -11.65 -22.55
CA PHE A 308 -13.74 -11.75 -21.09
C PHE A 308 -15.00 -12.48 -20.62
N ASP A 309 -15.34 -13.59 -21.28
CA ASP A 309 -16.55 -14.36 -20.99
C ASP A 309 -16.44 -15.21 -19.71
N SER A 310 -15.23 -15.30 -19.12
CA SER A 310 -14.93 -16.03 -17.88
C SER A 310 -14.80 -15.09 -16.68
N GLU A 311 -15.33 -15.51 -15.53
CA GLU A 311 -15.06 -14.87 -14.24
C GLU A 311 -13.66 -15.22 -13.71
N THR A 312 -13.15 -16.42 -14.02
CA THR A 312 -11.80 -16.84 -13.61
C THR A 312 -10.75 -16.47 -14.66
N PRO A 313 -9.52 -16.11 -14.25
CA PRO A 313 -8.44 -15.81 -15.18
C PRO A 313 -8.09 -17.00 -16.11
N PRO A 314 -7.76 -16.74 -17.38
CA PRO A 314 -7.32 -17.75 -18.34
C PRO A 314 -5.86 -18.17 -18.10
N SER A 315 -5.41 -19.21 -18.82
CA SER A 315 -4.01 -19.63 -18.77
C SER A 315 -3.06 -18.59 -19.36
N VAL A 316 -1.82 -18.54 -18.87
CA VAL A 316 -0.76 -17.66 -19.40
C VAL A 316 -0.54 -17.87 -20.90
N ASP A 317 -0.56 -19.13 -21.36
CA ASP A 317 -0.45 -19.45 -22.79
C ASP A 317 -1.59 -18.86 -23.62
N ALA A 318 -2.81 -18.83 -23.07
CA ALA A 318 -3.94 -18.22 -23.76
C ALA A 318 -3.76 -16.70 -23.86
N VAL A 319 -3.29 -16.05 -22.78
CA VAL A 319 -3.08 -14.59 -22.73
C VAL A 319 -1.91 -14.14 -23.58
N ASN A 320 -0.83 -14.92 -23.66
CA ASN A 320 0.25 -14.68 -24.62
C ASN A 320 -0.20 -14.84 -26.09
N GLY A 321 -1.38 -15.43 -26.32
CA GLY A 321 -2.05 -15.43 -27.62
C GLY A 321 -2.91 -14.18 -27.89
N TRP A 322 -3.11 -13.31 -26.90
CA TRP A 322 -3.90 -12.08 -27.06
C TRP A 322 -3.11 -11.04 -27.84
N PHE A 323 -3.82 -10.31 -28.70
CA PHE A 323 -3.17 -9.28 -29.49
C PHE A 323 -2.65 -8.16 -28.59
N GLY A 324 -1.34 -7.90 -28.67
CA GLY A 324 -0.72 -6.80 -27.96
C GLY A 324 -0.53 -7.03 -26.46
N VAL A 325 -0.54 -8.26 -25.97
CA VAL A 325 -0.26 -8.56 -24.55
C VAL A 325 0.96 -9.46 -24.44
N THR A 326 1.88 -9.14 -23.53
CA THR A 326 3.02 -10.00 -23.18
C THR A 326 2.98 -10.33 -21.70
N VAL A 327 3.12 -11.61 -21.37
CA VAL A 327 3.12 -12.13 -19.99
C VAL A 327 4.46 -12.81 -19.70
N VAL A 328 5.05 -12.51 -18.55
CA VAL A 328 6.25 -13.20 -18.01
C VAL A 328 5.87 -13.79 -16.65
N GLY A 329 6.12 -15.09 -16.46
CA GLY A 329 5.52 -15.82 -15.34
C GLY A 329 4.01 -15.82 -15.50
N ASN A 330 3.28 -15.24 -14.54
CA ASN A 330 1.84 -15.00 -14.61
C ASN A 330 1.45 -13.51 -14.62
N ARG A 331 2.41 -12.59 -14.84
CA ARG A 331 2.19 -11.14 -14.82
C ARG A 331 2.33 -10.51 -16.21
N VAL A 332 1.47 -9.55 -16.53
CA VAL A 332 1.51 -8.74 -17.75
C VAL A 332 2.67 -7.76 -17.65
N THR A 333 3.56 -7.80 -18.64
CA THR A 333 4.76 -6.96 -18.71
C THR A 333 4.74 -5.98 -19.87
N ALA A 334 3.90 -6.22 -20.89
CA ALA A 334 3.69 -5.26 -21.97
C ALA A 334 2.25 -5.28 -22.49
N ILE A 335 1.74 -4.09 -22.81
CA ILE A 335 0.51 -3.87 -23.57
C ILE A 335 0.84 -2.98 -24.79
N ASP A 336 0.62 -3.48 -26.00
CA ASP A 336 0.96 -2.83 -27.28
C ASP A 336 -0.27 -2.84 -28.21
N LEU A 337 -1.07 -1.76 -28.13
CA LEU A 337 -2.32 -1.58 -28.87
C LEU A 337 -2.36 -0.25 -29.68
N PRO A 338 -1.29 0.13 -30.41
CA PRO A 338 -1.27 1.36 -31.16
C PRO A 338 -2.27 1.30 -32.32
N SER A 339 -2.89 2.43 -32.62
CA SER A 339 -3.68 2.59 -33.84
C SER A 339 -4.81 1.54 -33.95
N ASN A 340 -5.41 1.21 -32.80
CA ASN A 340 -6.34 0.08 -32.63
C ASN A 340 -7.80 0.51 -32.36
N SER A 341 -8.11 1.79 -32.60
CA SER A 341 -9.45 2.38 -32.43
C SER A 341 -10.00 2.34 -31.00
N LEU A 342 -9.13 2.33 -29.98
CA LEU A 342 -9.55 2.47 -28.58
C LEU A 342 -10.20 3.85 -28.39
N SER A 343 -11.31 3.92 -27.66
CA SER A 343 -12.01 5.19 -27.39
C SER A 343 -12.71 5.16 -26.05
N GLY A 344 -12.59 6.23 -25.26
CA GLY A 344 -13.09 6.29 -23.89
C GLY A 344 -12.05 6.91 -22.96
N THR A 345 -12.01 6.45 -21.72
CA THR A 345 -11.02 6.85 -20.70
C THR A 345 -10.15 5.65 -20.33
N LEU A 346 -8.96 5.90 -19.79
CA LEU A 346 -8.18 4.84 -19.15
C LEU A 346 -8.80 4.50 -17.79
N PRO A 347 -8.89 3.21 -17.42
CA PRO A 347 -9.32 2.79 -16.09
C PRO A 347 -8.19 3.02 -15.08
N SER A 348 -8.52 3.24 -13.81
CA SER A 348 -7.51 3.36 -12.73
C SER A 348 -6.81 2.03 -12.47
N GLU A 349 -7.50 0.91 -12.70
CA GLU A 349 -7.04 -0.47 -12.55
C GLU A 349 -5.85 -0.83 -13.46
N LEU A 350 -5.49 0.03 -14.44
CA LEU A 350 -4.21 -0.11 -15.13
C LEU A 350 -3.00 0.16 -14.22
N GLY A 351 -3.20 0.79 -13.06
CA GLY A 351 -2.19 0.94 -12.02
C GLY A 351 -1.81 -0.40 -11.38
N ASP A 352 -2.76 -1.31 -11.25
CA ASP A 352 -2.64 -2.63 -10.59
C ASP A 352 -1.72 -3.59 -11.38
N LEU A 353 -1.36 -3.24 -12.62
CA LEU A 353 -0.39 -3.97 -13.43
C LEU A 353 1.05 -3.73 -12.93
N GLY A 354 1.35 -4.15 -11.70
CA GLY A 354 2.60 -3.86 -10.99
C GLY A 354 3.89 -4.36 -11.63
N LYS A 355 3.82 -5.22 -12.67
CA LYS A 355 5.00 -5.64 -13.47
C LYS A 355 5.01 -5.10 -14.90
N LEU A 356 4.13 -4.15 -15.24
CA LEU A 356 4.07 -3.54 -16.57
C LEU A 356 5.30 -2.68 -16.83
N GLN A 357 6.05 -3.00 -17.88
CA GLN A 357 7.27 -2.30 -18.27
C GLN A 357 7.04 -1.43 -19.51
N GLN A 358 6.09 -1.83 -20.36
CA GLN A 358 5.79 -1.17 -21.63
C GLN A 358 4.29 -1.03 -21.83
N LEU A 359 3.84 0.21 -22.06
CA LEU A 359 2.48 0.50 -22.47
C LEU A 359 2.49 1.38 -23.73
N ASP A 360 2.02 0.85 -24.86
CA ASP A 360 1.78 1.62 -26.09
C ASP A 360 0.29 1.61 -26.44
N LEU A 361 -0.36 2.76 -26.26
CA LEU A 361 -1.75 2.99 -26.67
C LEU A 361 -1.83 4.15 -27.67
N SER A 362 -0.74 4.45 -28.37
CA SER A 362 -0.64 5.59 -29.28
C SER A 362 -1.62 5.49 -30.47
N GLU A 363 -1.92 6.63 -31.10
CA GLU A 363 -2.80 6.72 -32.27
C GLU A 363 -4.21 6.15 -32.07
N ASN A 364 -4.74 6.24 -30.85
CA ASN A 364 -6.12 5.89 -30.53
C ASN A 364 -6.98 7.17 -30.32
N SER A 365 -8.22 7.00 -29.89
CA SER A 365 -9.18 8.08 -29.61
C SER A 365 -9.51 8.16 -28.11
N LEU A 366 -8.51 7.98 -27.25
CA LEU A 366 -8.65 8.06 -25.80
C LEU A 366 -8.78 9.53 -25.35
N SER A 367 -9.54 9.75 -24.28
CA SER A 367 -9.83 11.07 -23.68
C SER A 367 -9.65 11.00 -22.15
N ASN A 368 -9.34 12.14 -21.51
CA ASN A 368 -9.20 12.26 -20.04
C ASN A 368 -8.40 11.11 -19.37
N ALA A 369 -7.20 10.81 -19.86
CA ALA A 369 -6.32 9.87 -19.18
C ALA A 369 -5.78 10.52 -17.89
N LYS A 370 -6.49 10.35 -16.77
CA LYS A 370 -5.86 10.41 -15.45
C LYS A 370 -5.21 9.05 -15.25
N TYR A 371 -3.90 9.00 -15.47
CA TYR A 371 -3.12 7.79 -15.27
C TYR A 371 -1.84 8.18 -14.54
N THR A 372 -1.59 7.51 -13.42
CA THR A 372 -0.41 7.72 -12.57
C THR A 372 0.31 6.38 -12.40
N PRO A 373 1.14 5.96 -13.36
CA PRO A 373 1.88 4.71 -13.19
C PRO A 373 3.27 4.91 -12.60
N LYS A 374 3.68 3.96 -11.76
CA LYS A 374 5.09 3.60 -11.49
C LYS A 374 5.67 2.77 -12.66
N MET A 375 5.73 3.30 -13.89
CA MET A 375 6.19 2.53 -15.07
C MET A 375 7.52 2.99 -15.67
N VAL A 376 8.21 2.06 -16.35
CA VAL A 376 9.48 2.31 -17.07
C VAL A 376 9.26 3.05 -18.39
N SER A 377 8.20 2.74 -19.15
CA SER A 377 7.91 3.39 -20.43
C SER A 377 6.42 3.39 -20.80
N ALA A 378 5.90 4.55 -21.20
CA ALA A 378 4.52 4.70 -21.67
C ALA A 378 4.44 5.60 -22.91
N ASN A 379 3.79 5.12 -23.97
CA ASN A 379 3.52 5.86 -25.20
C ASN A 379 2.01 6.05 -25.39
N LEU A 380 1.55 7.29 -25.21
CA LEU A 380 0.15 7.71 -25.41
C LEU A 380 -0.01 8.69 -26.57
N GLY A 381 1.00 8.84 -27.43
CA GLY A 381 1.04 9.85 -28.49
C GLY A 381 -0.17 9.81 -29.43
N SER A 382 -0.56 10.96 -29.98
CA SER A 382 -1.65 11.08 -30.98
C SER A 382 -3.05 10.65 -30.51
N ASN A 383 -3.31 10.66 -29.18
CA ASN A 383 -4.65 10.55 -28.58
C ASN A 383 -5.25 11.95 -28.27
N LEU A 384 -6.56 12.01 -27.98
CA LEU A 384 -7.26 13.23 -27.54
C LEU A 384 -7.08 13.49 -26.03
N VAL A 385 -5.85 13.44 -25.54
CA VAL A 385 -5.54 13.54 -24.11
C VAL A 385 -5.43 15.01 -23.69
N GLY A 386 -6.22 15.43 -22.68
CA GLY A 386 -5.95 16.63 -21.92
C GLY A 386 -5.25 16.25 -20.61
N PHE A 387 -4.03 16.72 -20.38
CA PHE A 387 -3.34 16.53 -19.11
C PHE A 387 -3.85 17.56 -18.09
N GLN A 388 -4.41 17.08 -16.98
CA GLN A 388 -4.58 17.85 -15.74
C GLN A 388 -4.02 16.99 -14.60
N GLY A 389 -2.85 17.39 -14.09
CA GLY A 389 -2.15 16.74 -12.99
C GLY A 389 -0.83 17.45 -12.71
N ASN A 390 -0.37 17.43 -11.46
CA ASN A 390 0.95 17.94 -11.08
C ASN A 390 2.03 16.92 -11.49
N VAL A 391 3.19 17.42 -11.89
CA VAL A 391 4.38 16.60 -12.18
C VAL A 391 4.83 15.94 -10.87
N PRO A 392 5.10 14.62 -10.83
CA PRO A 392 5.67 13.96 -9.66
C PRO A 392 6.98 14.63 -9.23
N GLU A 393 7.16 14.85 -7.93
CA GLU A 393 8.28 15.62 -7.37
C GLU A 393 9.66 15.03 -7.74
N GLU A 394 9.70 13.73 -8.02
CA GLU A 394 10.86 12.95 -8.43
C GLU A 394 11.47 13.41 -9.77
N CYS A 395 10.67 14.00 -10.67
CA CYS A 395 11.14 14.57 -11.93
C CYS A 395 11.79 15.97 -11.77
N SER A 396 11.74 16.56 -10.57
CA SER A 396 12.26 17.91 -10.28
C SER A 396 13.69 17.91 -9.72
N ARG A 397 14.30 16.74 -9.50
CA ARG A 397 15.63 16.61 -8.88
C ARG A 397 16.75 16.55 -9.95
N PRO A 398 17.77 17.46 -9.94
CA PRO A 398 18.70 17.61 -11.07
C PRO A 398 19.69 16.45 -11.37
N ASN A 399 19.65 15.30 -10.70
CA ASN A 399 20.79 14.36 -10.71
C ASN A 399 20.47 12.87 -10.98
N HIS A 400 19.26 12.47 -11.37
CA HIS A 400 18.99 11.09 -11.81
C HIS A 400 18.81 11.05 -13.33
N CYS A 401 19.93 10.91 -14.06
CA CYS A 401 19.89 10.62 -15.50
C CYS A 401 19.40 9.18 -15.72
N GLY A 402 18.14 9.02 -16.17
CA GLY A 402 17.62 7.69 -16.54
C GLY A 402 16.20 7.60 -17.11
N LEU A 403 15.37 8.64 -17.06
CA LEU A 403 13.98 8.58 -17.57
C LEU A 403 13.82 9.41 -18.84
N TYR A 404 13.48 8.74 -19.94
CA TYR A 404 13.24 9.31 -21.27
C TYR A 404 11.73 9.40 -21.50
N CYS A 405 11.18 10.62 -21.54
CA CYS A 405 9.80 10.86 -21.97
C CYS A 405 9.80 11.75 -23.21
N ASP A 406 9.32 11.19 -24.31
CA ASP A 406 9.24 11.86 -25.60
C ASP A 406 7.81 12.06 -26.08
N ILE A 407 7.48 13.27 -26.55
CA ILE A 407 6.20 13.61 -27.19
C ILE A 407 6.51 14.50 -28.42
N ILE A 408 5.80 14.34 -29.54
CA ILE A 408 6.00 15.16 -30.76
C ILE A 408 4.68 15.77 -31.29
N ARG A 409 4.74 17.11 -31.43
CA ARG A 409 3.96 18.12 -32.20
C ARG A 409 2.48 18.44 -31.90
N CYS A 410 2.25 19.74 -31.75
CA CYS A 410 0.96 20.47 -31.77
C CYS A 410 1.02 21.61 -32.82
N ASP A 411 -0.07 21.89 -33.57
CA ASP A 411 -0.18 23.04 -34.49
C ASP A 411 -1.12 24.14 -33.93
N ARG A 412 -0.61 25.37 -34.05
CA ARG A 412 -1.23 26.69 -34.30
C ARG A 412 -1.79 27.64 -33.25
N THR A 413 -1.86 27.37 -31.95
CA THR A 413 -2.21 28.47 -30.99
C THR A 413 -1.57 28.50 -29.59
N THR A 414 -0.80 27.50 -29.12
CA THR A 414 -0.26 27.54 -27.74
C THR A 414 1.07 26.75 -27.61
N ILE A 415 2.03 27.28 -26.82
CA ILE A 415 3.37 26.70 -26.59
C ILE A 415 3.32 25.75 -25.38
N LEU A 416 3.78 24.49 -25.52
CA LEU A 416 4.13 23.59 -24.42
C LEU A 416 5.36 22.72 -24.81
N PHE A 417 6.20 22.37 -23.82
CA PHE A 417 7.56 21.84 -23.97
C PHE A 417 7.63 20.37 -24.45
N TYR A 418 8.73 20.01 -25.15
CA TYR A 418 9.12 18.64 -25.52
C TYR A 418 10.61 18.38 -25.23
N TRP A 419 10.97 17.12 -24.91
CA TRP A 419 12.36 16.64 -24.91
C TRP A 419 12.50 15.25 -25.53
N LEU A 420 13.31 15.18 -26.60
CA LEU A 420 13.67 13.98 -27.36
C LEU A 420 15.17 13.76 -27.33
N LEU A 421 15.63 12.54 -27.02
CA LEU A 421 16.95 12.08 -27.43
C LEU A 421 16.86 10.64 -27.97
N THR A 422 17.04 10.52 -29.27
CA THR A 422 17.49 9.27 -29.90
C THR A 422 18.90 9.46 -30.45
N VAL A 423 19.78 8.52 -30.14
CA VAL A 423 21.11 8.40 -30.74
C VAL A 423 21.00 7.50 -31.97
N SER A 424 20.93 8.08 -33.17
CA SER A 424 21.68 7.59 -34.33
C SER A 424 21.65 8.60 -35.50
N GLY A 425 22.80 9.24 -35.72
CA GLY A 425 23.27 9.82 -36.98
C GLY A 425 22.31 10.63 -37.87
N SER A 426 22.27 11.95 -37.69
CA SER A 426 22.54 12.99 -38.71
C SER A 426 22.00 14.36 -38.25
N ALA A 427 22.86 15.38 -38.27
CA ALA A 427 22.61 16.74 -37.79
C ALA A 427 21.58 17.53 -38.62
N ILE A 428 20.93 18.52 -37.99
CA ILE A 428 20.48 19.88 -38.44
C ILE A 428 19.58 20.39 -37.27
N GLY A 429 19.62 21.61 -36.71
CA GLY A 429 20.30 22.88 -36.90
C GLY A 429 19.60 23.88 -35.95
N ALA A 430 20.37 24.70 -35.23
CA ALA A 430 19.89 25.62 -34.21
C ALA A 430 19.24 26.91 -34.77
N ALA A 431 18.33 27.53 -34.01
CA ALA A 431 18.07 28.98 -34.03
C ALA A 431 17.45 29.49 -32.71
N GLY A 432 18.04 30.55 -32.13
CA GLY A 432 17.57 31.27 -30.91
C GLY A 432 16.34 32.16 -31.15
N LYS A 433 15.88 33.06 -30.26
CA LYS A 433 16.56 33.79 -29.18
C LYS A 433 15.49 34.48 -28.29
N ILE A 434 15.76 34.51 -26.98
CA ILE A 434 15.40 35.46 -25.91
C ILE A 434 14.47 36.65 -26.28
N GLY A 435 13.39 36.83 -25.51
CA GLY A 435 12.65 38.08 -25.35
C GLY A 435 11.76 38.04 -24.11
N ALA A 436 12.09 38.86 -23.11
CA ALA A 436 11.42 38.99 -21.82
C ALA A 436 10.11 39.79 -21.89
N SER A 437 9.19 39.49 -20.98
CA SER A 437 8.60 40.47 -20.05
C SER A 437 8.03 39.74 -18.84
#